data_AF-A0A345NX59-F1
#
_entry.id   AF-A0A345NX59-F1
#
_cell.length_a   1.000
_cell.length_b   1.000
_cell.length_c   1.000
_cell.angle_alpha   90.00
_cell.angle_beta   90.00
_cell.angle_gamma   90.00
#
_symmetry.space_group_name_H-M   'P 1'
#
loop_
_entity.id
_entity.type
_entity.pdbx_description
1 polymer ?
#
loop_
_entity_poly.entity_id
_entity_poly.type
_entity_poly.pdbx_seq_one_letter_code
_entity_poly.pdbx_strand_id
1 'polypeptide(L)'
;MKKWWIVPAAAIFLAACGNDNATKPTEDDDISVDMIEPEEQPEEQMEATEEPASTVEEEATDEETTEAQPTPSVDELSTYEESAVLAEHIPVDTLKSHVETDNPGTRVILFEDESGKKVYKSVFVKHDQHVKIIDLNDDILVYEGHL
;
A
#
# COMPACT_ATOMS: atom_id res chain seq x y z
N MET A 1 -22.94 -28.62 -17.37
CA MET A 1 -23.14 -28.21 -18.79
C MET A 1 -23.12 -26.69 -18.85
N LYS A 2 -22.32 -26.07 -19.74
CA LYS A 2 -22.26 -24.60 -19.89
C LYS A 2 -23.53 -24.06 -20.56
N LYS A 3 -24.00 -22.89 -20.11
CA LYS A 3 -24.44 -21.73 -20.93
C LYS A 3 -25.01 -20.62 -20.03
N TRP A 4 -24.19 -19.64 -19.70
CA TRP A 4 -24.62 -18.29 -19.36
C TRP A 4 -24.36 -17.44 -20.62
N TRP A 5 -25.34 -16.72 -21.12
CA TRP A 5 -25.17 -15.75 -22.21
C TRP A 5 -25.51 -14.33 -21.73
N ILE A 6 -24.76 -13.38 -22.29
CA ILE A 6 -24.58 -11.99 -21.86
C ILE A 6 -25.62 -11.09 -22.51
N VAL A 7 -26.12 -10.07 -21.80
CA VAL A 7 -26.32 -8.69 -22.31
C VAL A 7 -26.20 -7.69 -21.15
N PRO A 8 -25.34 -6.67 -21.26
CA PRO A 8 -25.76 -5.30 -20.94
C PRO A 8 -25.65 -4.42 -22.19
N ALA A 9 -26.59 -3.49 -22.37
CA ALA A 9 -26.71 -2.69 -23.58
C ALA A 9 -26.72 -1.18 -23.30
N ALA A 10 -26.15 -0.44 -24.27
CA ALA A 10 -26.32 0.99 -24.55
C ALA A 10 -25.68 2.01 -23.58
N ALA A 11 -24.68 2.73 -24.10
CA ALA A 11 -24.18 4.00 -23.57
C ALA A 11 -25.06 5.18 -24.02
N ILE A 12 -25.09 6.28 -23.24
CA ILE A 12 -25.75 7.55 -23.62
C ILE A 12 -24.87 8.76 -23.25
N PHE A 13 -24.27 9.33 -24.31
CA PHE A 13 -23.94 10.74 -24.60
C PHE A 13 -23.22 11.68 -23.60
N LEU A 14 -22.10 12.22 -24.10
CA LEU A 14 -21.51 13.52 -23.75
C LEU A 14 -22.37 14.68 -24.29
N ALA A 15 -22.48 15.79 -23.55
CA ALA A 15 -22.26 17.18 -24.04
C ALA A 15 -22.86 18.25 -23.09
N ALA A 16 -22.04 19.20 -22.64
CA ALA A 16 -22.45 20.58 -22.35
C ALA A 16 -21.22 21.50 -22.37
N CYS A 17 -21.16 22.43 -23.33
CA CYS A 17 -20.16 23.49 -23.40
C CYS A 17 -20.80 24.85 -23.05
N GLY A 18 -19.98 25.82 -22.63
CA GLY A 18 -20.35 27.23 -22.44
C GLY A 18 -20.40 27.64 -20.96
N ASN A 19 -19.83 28.78 -20.55
CA ASN A 19 -20.10 30.08 -21.18
C ASN A 19 -19.01 31.16 -20.93
N ASP A 20 -18.53 31.75 -22.03
CA ASP A 20 -18.06 33.13 -22.24
C ASP A 20 -16.91 33.79 -21.44
N ASN A 21 -16.50 34.95 -21.99
CA ASN A 21 -15.18 35.56 -21.94
C ASN A 21 -15.30 37.05 -21.59
N ALA A 22 -14.40 37.60 -20.76
CA ALA A 22 -14.29 39.04 -20.52
C ALA A 22 -12.84 39.48 -20.23
N THR A 23 -12.34 40.40 -21.06
CA THR A 23 -11.10 41.21 -20.88
C THR A 23 -11.36 42.40 -19.94
N LYS A 24 -10.44 43.27 -19.46
CA LYS A 24 -9.09 43.75 -19.86
C LYS A 24 -8.37 44.39 -18.59
N PRO A 25 -7.32 45.27 -18.60
CA PRO A 25 -6.22 45.26 -17.61
C PRO A 25 -5.95 46.61 -16.86
N THR A 26 -4.87 46.65 -16.06
CA THR A 26 -4.10 47.84 -15.60
C THR A 26 -2.69 47.30 -15.23
N GLU A 27 -1.57 47.66 -15.87
CA GLU A 27 -0.75 48.89 -15.65
C GLU A 27 -0.48 49.15 -14.16
N ASP A 28 0.70 49.48 -13.64
CA ASP A 28 2.14 49.51 -14.00
C ASP A 28 2.75 50.15 -12.73
N ASP A 29 3.91 49.70 -12.24
CA ASP A 29 4.68 50.50 -11.26
C ASP A 29 6.18 50.18 -11.38
N ASP A 30 6.93 51.17 -11.86
CA ASP A 30 8.39 51.19 -11.93
C ASP A 30 9.04 51.06 -10.54
N ILE A 31 10.17 50.36 -10.45
CA ILE A 31 11.27 50.77 -9.57
C ILE A 31 12.63 50.35 -10.16
N SER A 32 13.60 51.26 -10.02
CA SER A 32 14.80 51.34 -10.85
C SER A 32 16.07 50.73 -10.23
N VAL A 33 16.83 50.04 -11.08
CA VAL A 33 18.31 50.14 -11.28
C VAL A 33 19.23 50.20 -10.03
N ASP A 34 20.03 49.14 -9.85
CA ASP A 34 21.44 49.18 -9.40
C ASP A 34 22.10 47.85 -9.81
N MET A 35 22.73 47.76 -11.00
CA MET A 35 24.18 47.89 -11.25
C MET A 35 25.09 46.91 -10.49
N ILE A 36 25.64 45.91 -11.21
CA ILE A 36 27.00 45.32 -11.05
C ILE A 36 27.37 44.62 -12.38
N GLU A 37 28.65 44.68 -12.75
CA GLU A 37 29.24 44.22 -14.03
C GLU A 37 29.62 42.71 -14.03
N PRO A 38 30.15 42.14 -15.13
CA PRO A 38 29.83 40.77 -15.57
C PRO A 38 30.84 39.70 -15.14
N GLU A 39 30.51 38.42 -15.34
CA GLU A 39 31.44 37.45 -15.98
C GLU A 39 30.76 36.14 -16.47
N GLU A 40 31.33 35.63 -17.58
CA GLU A 40 31.31 34.25 -18.14
C GLU A 40 29.99 33.51 -18.49
N GLN A 41 29.80 33.29 -19.81
CA GLN A 41 29.08 32.12 -20.37
C GLN A 41 29.89 30.83 -20.07
N PRO A 42 29.24 29.66 -19.90
CA PRO A 42 28.83 28.85 -21.06
C PRO A 42 27.37 28.36 -21.03
N GLU A 43 26.94 27.93 -22.21
CA GLU A 43 25.63 27.37 -22.52
C GLU A 43 25.47 25.95 -21.93
N GLU A 44 24.44 25.72 -21.10
CA GLU A 44 23.73 24.42 -21.08
C GLU A 44 22.22 24.69 -20.89
N GLN A 45 21.44 24.46 -21.96
CA GLN A 45 19.98 24.49 -21.89
C GLN A 45 19.47 23.23 -21.19
N MET A 46 19.28 23.31 -19.87
CA MET A 46 18.35 22.43 -19.17
C MET A 46 16.92 22.94 -19.40
N GLU A 47 16.25 22.40 -20.41
CA GLU A 47 14.79 22.47 -20.49
C GLU A 47 14.19 21.41 -19.55
N ALA A 48 13.16 21.78 -18.78
CA ALA A 48 12.64 20.97 -17.69
C ALA A 48 11.18 20.56 -17.95
N THR A 49 10.85 19.29 -17.63
CA THR A 49 9.49 18.75 -17.38
C THR A 49 8.60 18.69 -18.65
N GLU A 50 7.90 17.60 -19.02
CA GLU A 50 6.81 16.82 -18.40
C GLU A 50 6.65 15.48 -19.19
N GLU A 51 6.26 14.31 -18.68
CA GLU A 51 6.15 13.70 -17.33
C GLU A 51 6.58 12.21 -17.43
N PRO A 52 7.07 11.54 -16.37
CA PRO A 52 7.07 10.08 -16.31
C PRO A 52 5.70 9.56 -15.87
N ALA A 53 5.03 8.81 -16.76
CA ALA A 53 3.78 8.14 -16.45
C ALA A 53 3.93 7.16 -15.27
N SER A 54 2.91 7.10 -14.40
CA SER A 54 2.87 6.22 -13.24
C SER A 54 2.78 4.74 -13.66
N THR A 55 3.93 4.08 -13.79
CA THR A 55 4.03 2.62 -13.75
C THR A 55 4.15 2.18 -12.30
N VAL A 56 3.08 1.57 -11.78
CA VAL A 56 3.14 0.79 -10.54
C VAL A 56 3.84 -0.52 -10.85
N GLU A 57 5.14 -0.58 -10.61
CA GLU A 57 5.89 -1.83 -10.53
C GLU A 57 5.69 -2.44 -9.15
N GLU A 58 4.66 -3.28 -9.01
CA GLU A 58 4.50 -4.17 -7.86
C GLU A 58 5.32 -5.45 -8.07
N GLU A 59 6.65 -5.31 -8.09
CA GLU A 59 7.58 -6.44 -7.99
C GLU A 59 8.10 -6.57 -6.56
N ALA A 60 7.50 -7.49 -5.81
CA ALA A 60 8.00 -7.97 -4.52
C ALA A 60 7.90 -9.50 -4.45
N THR A 61 8.49 -10.19 -5.44
CA THR A 61 8.76 -11.63 -5.34
C THR A 61 10.13 -11.84 -4.68
N ASP A 62 10.20 -11.60 -3.37
CA ASP A 62 11.31 -12.07 -2.56
C ASP A 62 11.08 -13.55 -2.22
N GLU A 63 11.69 -14.44 -3.01
CA GLU A 63 11.96 -15.82 -2.60
C GLU A 63 13.13 -15.84 -1.59
N GLU A 64 12.97 -15.15 -0.45
CA GLU A 64 13.93 -15.28 0.65
C GLU A 64 13.77 -16.68 1.28
N THR A 65 14.89 -17.39 1.43
CA THR A 65 14.90 -18.76 1.94
C THR A 65 14.66 -18.77 3.46
N THR A 66 13.40 -18.85 3.88
CA THR A 66 13.05 -18.99 5.30
C THR A 66 13.60 -20.28 5.88
N GLU A 67 14.57 -20.19 6.81
CA GLU A 67 14.79 -21.27 7.77
C GLU A 67 13.52 -21.40 8.62
N ALA A 68 12.80 -22.52 8.45
CA ALA A 68 11.55 -22.77 9.15
C ALA A 68 11.74 -22.71 10.67
N GLN A 69 11.32 -21.59 11.27
CA GLN A 69 11.26 -21.41 12.72
C GLN A 69 10.29 -22.42 13.36
N PRO A 70 10.46 -22.76 14.64
CA PRO A 70 9.54 -23.64 15.34
C PRO A 70 8.12 -23.07 15.34
N THR A 71 7.14 -23.97 15.27
CA THR A 71 5.72 -23.61 15.21
C THR A 71 5.27 -23.20 16.62
N PRO A 72 4.96 -21.92 16.91
CA PRO A 72 4.53 -21.53 18.24
C PRO A 72 3.23 -22.25 18.65
N SER A 73 3.18 -22.61 19.91
CA SER A 73 1.96 -23.00 20.60
C SER A 73 1.07 -21.79 20.88
N VAL A 74 -0.22 -22.02 21.18
CA VAL A 74 -1.15 -20.95 21.60
C VAL A 74 -0.64 -20.25 22.88
N ASP A 75 0.02 -20.99 23.78
CA ASP A 75 0.69 -20.42 24.96
C ASP A 75 1.83 -19.46 24.57
N GLU A 76 2.61 -19.76 23.53
CA GLU A 76 3.67 -18.87 23.04
C GLU A 76 3.11 -17.62 22.33
N LEU A 77 2.02 -17.76 21.57
CA LEU A 77 1.30 -16.59 21.02
C LEU A 77 0.85 -15.63 22.11
N SER A 78 0.43 -16.12 23.28
CA SER A 78 -0.01 -15.27 24.40
C SER A 78 1.08 -14.34 24.96
N THR A 79 2.35 -14.58 24.62
CA THR A 79 3.48 -13.71 25.00
C THR A 79 3.64 -12.49 24.10
N TYR A 80 2.94 -12.45 22.96
CA TYR A 80 3.03 -11.38 21.98
C TYR A 80 2.02 -10.25 22.27
N GLU A 81 2.44 -9.00 22.00
CA GLU A 81 1.65 -7.79 22.25
C GLU A 81 0.34 -7.80 21.44
N GLU A 82 0.41 -8.28 20.20
CA GLU A 82 -0.71 -8.38 19.27
C GLU A 82 -1.71 -9.51 19.58
N SER A 83 -1.43 -10.37 20.57
CA SER A 83 -2.20 -11.61 20.84
C SER A 83 -3.69 -11.39 21.09
N ALA A 84 -4.06 -10.32 21.79
CA ALA A 84 -5.45 -9.97 22.06
C ALA A 84 -6.20 -9.60 20.76
N VAL A 85 -5.58 -8.81 19.89
CA VAL A 85 -6.15 -8.39 18.59
C VAL A 85 -6.27 -9.59 17.64
N LEU A 86 -5.30 -10.50 17.65
CA LEU A 86 -5.39 -11.75 16.90
C LEU A 86 -6.59 -12.58 17.36
N ALA A 87 -6.75 -12.80 18.66
CA ALA A 87 -7.86 -13.61 19.21
C ALA A 87 -9.25 -12.96 19.05
N GLU A 88 -9.34 -11.64 18.92
CA GLU A 88 -10.59 -10.93 18.63
C GLU A 88 -11.05 -11.13 17.18
N HIS A 89 -10.11 -11.19 16.23
CA HIS A 89 -10.41 -11.15 14.78
C HIS A 89 -10.33 -12.51 14.08
N ILE A 90 -9.54 -13.46 14.60
CA ILE A 90 -9.38 -14.81 14.02
C ILE A 90 -9.45 -15.90 15.10
N PRO A 91 -9.90 -17.13 14.76
CA PRO A 91 -10.12 -18.20 15.74
C PRO A 91 -8.80 -18.92 16.12
N VAL A 92 -7.89 -18.19 16.77
CA VAL A 92 -6.51 -18.65 17.08
C VAL A 92 -6.44 -20.01 17.76
N ASP A 93 -7.38 -20.34 18.65
CA ASP A 93 -7.42 -21.62 19.39
C ASP A 93 -7.62 -22.84 18.49
N THR A 94 -8.13 -22.65 17.27
CA THR A 94 -8.39 -23.71 16.28
C THR A 94 -7.32 -23.81 15.20
N LEU A 95 -6.36 -22.89 15.21
CA LEU A 95 -5.38 -22.72 14.14
C LEU A 95 -3.97 -23.04 14.64
N LYS A 96 -3.19 -23.72 13.81
CA LYS A 96 -1.76 -23.89 14.05
C LYS A 96 -1.02 -22.66 13.57
N SER A 97 -0.19 -22.05 14.41
CA SER A 97 0.60 -20.87 14.04
C SER A 97 2.05 -21.21 13.71
N HIS A 98 2.65 -20.40 12.84
CA HIS A 98 4.02 -20.50 12.36
C HIS A 98 4.61 -19.09 12.26
N VAL A 99 5.68 -18.81 12.99
CA VAL A 99 6.42 -17.55 12.83
C VAL A 99 7.28 -17.67 11.58
N GLU A 100 6.99 -16.92 10.52
CA GLU A 100 7.87 -16.84 9.35
C GLU A 100 8.98 -15.79 9.56
N THR A 101 8.73 -14.80 10.41
CA THR A 101 9.71 -13.75 10.75
C THR A 101 9.43 -13.22 12.15
N ASP A 102 10.45 -13.10 12.99
CA ASP A 102 10.42 -12.29 14.21
C ASP A 102 11.76 -11.56 14.36
N ASN A 103 11.79 -10.30 13.93
CA ASN A 103 12.97 -9.43 13.99
C ASN A 103 12.65 -8.14 14.77
N PRO A 104 13.62 -7.24 15.04
CA PRO A 104 13.35 -6.02 15.82
C PRO A 104 12.31 -5.06 15.23
N GLY A 105 12.09 -5.08 13.92
CA GLY A 105 11.11 -4.23 13.24
C GLY A 105 9.73 -4.87 13.11
N THR A 106 9.68 -6.14 12.71
CA THR A 106 8.45 -6.81 12.26
C THR A 106 8.34 -8.26 12.76
N ARG A 107 7.13 -8.69 13.10
CA ARG A 107 6.76 -10.11 13.21
C ARG A 107 5.76 -10.49 12.11
N VAL A 108 5.93 -11.66 11.51
CA VAL A 108 4.99 -12.26 10.55
C VAL A 108 4.62 -13.65 11.04
N ILE A 109 3.33 -13.89 11.23
CA ILE A 109 2.79 -15.19 11.66
C ILE A 109 1.80 -15.68 10.60
N LEU A 110 1.96 -16.93 10.17
CA LEU A 110 1.00 -17.62 9.32
C LEU A 110 0.21 -18.64 10.14
N PHE A 111 -1.08 -18.71 9.86
CA PHE A 111 -2.02 -19.58 10.56
C PHE A 111 -2.56 -20.62 9.59
N GLU A 112 -2.46 -21.89 9.98
CA GLU A 112 -2.91 -23.06 9.24
C GLU A 112 -4.16 -23.68 9.88
N ASP A 113 -5.08 -24.15 9.05
CA ASP A 113 -6.22 -24.95 9.48
C ASP A 113 -5.84 -26.41 9.78
N GLU A 114 -6.82 -27.24 10.19
CA GLU A 114 -6.63 -28.66 10.48
C GLU A 114 -6.10 -29.48 9.28
N SER A 115 -6.22 -28.96 8.05
CA SER A 115 -5.70 -29.59 6.83
C SER A 115 -4.25 -29.21 6.52
N GLY A 116 -3.67 -28.28 7.27
CA GLY A 116 -2.37 -27.68 7.00
C GLY A 116 -2.41 -26.59 5.92
N LYS A 117 -3.60 -26.10 5.53
CA LYS A 117 -3.70 -24.98 4.59
C LYS A 117 -3.49 -23.67 5.35
N LYS A 118 -2.58 -22.84 4.86
CA LYS A 118 -2.43 -21.44 5.31
C LYS A 118 -3.73 -20.67 4.99
N VAL A 119 -4.38 -20.14 6.03
CA VAL A 119 -5.70 -19.48 5.99
C VAL A 119 -5.67 -18.03 6.47
N TYR A 120 -4.75 -17.66 7.36
CA TYR A 120 -4.52 -16.25 7.71
C TYR A 120 -3.03 -15.91 7.76
N LYS A 121 -2.72 -14.62 7.56
CA LYS A 121 -1.42 -14.00 7.81
C LYS A 121 -1.63 -12.81 8.75
N SER A 122 -0.81 -12.71 9.80
CA SER A 122 -0.63 -11.45 10.51
C SER A 122 0.73 -10.82 10.20
N VAL A 123 0.78 -9.50 10.22
CA VAL A 123 2.00 -8.69 10.19
C VAL A 123 1.90 -7.68 11.32
N PHE A 124 2.86 -7.71 12.24
CA PHE A 124 2.97 -6.77 13.34
C PHE A 124 4.23 -5.92 13.18
N VAL A 125 4.05 -4.62 12.98
CA VAL A 125 5.11 -3.61 12.89
C VAL A 125 5.34 -3.07 14.30
N LYS A 126 6.42 -3.52 14.93
CA LYS A 126 6.65 -3.36 16.38
C LYS A 126 6.86 -1.92 16.82
N HIS A 127 7.58 -1.14 16.02
CA HIS A 127 7.92 0.25 16.36
C HIS A 127 6.70 1.18 16.30
N ASP A 128 5.75 0.89 15.42
CA ASP A 128 4.48 1.59 15.31
C ASP A 128 3.37 0.95 16.17
N GLN A 129 3.64 -0.21 16.79
CA GLN A 129 2.66 -1.09 17.42
C GLN A 129 1.43 -1.34 16.52
N HIS A 130 1.66 -1.56 15.23
CA HIS A 130 0.62 -1.64 14.20
C HIS A 130 0.44 -3.07 13.69
N VAL A 131 -0.79 -3.60 13.75
CA VAL A 131 -1.16 -4.97 13.36
C VAL A 131 -2.00 -4.93 12.09
N LYS A 132 -1.67 -5.82 11.14
CA LYS A 132 -2.47 -6.13 9.94
C LYS A 132 -2.81 -7.63 9.93
N ILE A 133 -4.05 -8.00 9.67
CA ILE A 133 -4.52 -9.39 9.58
C ILE A 133 -5.21 -9.60 8.22
N ILE A 134 -4.79 -10.61 7.47
CA ILE A 134 -5.28 -10.92 6.12
C ILE A 134 -5.82 -12.35 6.08
N ASP A 135 -7.01 -12.55 5.53
CA ASP A 135 -7.56 -13.86 5.14
C ASP A 135 -6.98 -14.28 3.79
N LEU A 136 -6.29 -15.42 3.77
CA LEU A 136 -5.59 -15.97 2.60
C LEU A 136 -6.47 -16.89 1.74
N ASN A 137 -7.75 -17.04 2.06
CA ASN A 137 -8.73 -17.75 1.23
C ASN A 137 -9.40 -16.80 0.25
N ASP A 138 -9.89 -15.67 0.78
CA ASP A 138 -10.65 -14.68 0.02
C ASP A 138 -9.81 -13.44 -0.39
N ASP A 139 -8.56 -13.36 0.08
CA ASP A 139 -7.62 -12.24 -0.13
C ASP A 139 -8.16 -10.90 0.43
N ILE A 140 -8.69 -10.97 1.66
CA ILE A 140 -9.38 -9.86 2.32
C ILE A 140 -8.61 -9.39 3.56
N LEU A 141 -8.48 -8.08 3.69
CA LEU A 141 -8.03 -7.44 4.93
C LEU A 141 -9.10 -7.60 6.02
N VAL A 142 -8.79 -8.40 7.04
CA VAL A 142 -9.68 -8.65 8.20
C VAL A 142 -9.57 -7.52 9.22
N TYR A 143 -8.35 -7.04 9.47
CA TYR A 143 -8.07 -5.97 10.43
C TYR A 143 -6.80 -5.18 10.05
N GLU A 144 -6.81 -3.88 10.34
CA GLU A 144 -5.61 -3.02 10.32
C GLU A 144 -5.76 -1.91 11.37
N GLY A 145 -4.77 -1.75 12.25
CA GLY A 145 -4.82 -0.77 13.34
C GLY A 145 -3.68 -0.86 14.35
N HIS A 146 -3.67 0.05 15.31
CA HIS A 146 -2.68 0.09 16.41
C HIS A 146 -3.19 -0.61 17.67
N LEU A 147 -2.26 -1.06 18.51
CA LEU A 147 -2.50 -1.58 19.87
C LEU A 147 -2.75 -0.47 20.91
#